data_AF-A0A9B0WT84-F1
#
_entry.id   AF-A0A9B0WT84-F1
#
_cell.length_a   1.000
_cell.length_b   1.000
_cell.length_c   1.000
_cell.angle_alpha   90.00
_cell.angle_beta   90.00
_cell.angle_gamma   90.00
#
_symmetry.space_group_name_H-M   'P 1'
#
loop_
_entity.id
_entity.type
_entity.pdbx_description
1 polymer ?
#
loop_
_entity_poly.entity_id
_entity_poly.type
_entity_poly.pdbx_seq_one_letter_code
_entity_poly.pdbx_strand_id
1 'polypeptide(L)'
;MLRERTVRLQYGSRVEAVYVLGTYLWTDVYSAAPAGAQTFSLKHSEHVQVEVVCDGQAEEVATNDKQRWALSPSTTLRLTMSQASTEASSDKVTVSYYEQEAKTLIDQAGLFLTAIEISLDVDADRDGVVEKNNPRKTHSSASVMSTSWAGGSSTMWSSTRAALQSCYSLWKVCVSLMKASQAWSPFTSACWSIWLSMKDNYLFLKEVKNLVEKTNCELKVCFQYVNRGDRWIQDEVEFGYIEAPHKGFPVVLDSPRDGNLKDFPVKQLLGPDFGYVTREPLFEPITSLDSFGNLEVSPPVTVNGKEYLLGRILIGSSFPLSGGRRMTKVVRDFLQAQQVQAPVELYSDWLTVGHVDEFMTFVPIPGTKKFRMLMASTSACYKLFREKQKEGHGEAVMFKGLAGMSGKRITINKILSNESLVQENLYFQRCLDWNRDILKKELGLTEQDIIDLPALFKMDEDRQARAYFPNMVNMIILDKDLGIPKPFGPQVEEVCCLETHMRSLMEPLGFECTFIDDISAYHKFLGEVHCGTNVCRKPFPFKWWHMVP
;
A
#
# COMPACT_ATOMS: atom_id res chain seq x y z
N MET A 1 28.05 18.83 -7.98
CA MET A 1 28.78 19.61 -9.00
C MET A 1 27.82 20.66 -9.54
N LEU A 2 28.25 21.93 -9.61
CA LEU A 2 27.48 23.00 -10.27
C LEU A 2 27.32 22.67 -11.76
N ARG A 3 26.19 23.03 -12.38
CA ARG A 3 25.98 22.76 -13.81
C ARG A 3 26.61 23.87 -14.66
N GLU A 4 27.39 23.47 -15.65
CA GLU A 4 27.95 24.37 -16.67
C GLU A 4 26.91 24.74 -17.74
N ARG A 5 26.90 25.99 -18.16
CA ARG A 5 26.12 26.45 -19.32
C ARG A 5 27.00 27.27 -20.26
N THR A 6 26.98 26.95 -21.55
CA THR A 6 27.70 27.71 -22.58
C THR A 6 26.98 29.02 -22.92
N VAL A 7 27.72 30.14 -22.87
CA VAL A 7 27.29 31.44 -23.40
C VAL A 7 28.45 32.05 -24.18
N ARG A 8 28.32 32.15 -25.51
CA ARG A 8 29.38 32.68 -26.37
C ARG A 8 29.24 34.18 -26.53
N LEU A 9 30.37 34.88 -26.53
CA LEU A 9 30.39 36.28 -26.95
C LEU A 9 30.08 36.37 -28.46
N GLN A 10 29.58 37.53 -28.90
CA GLN A 10 29.31 37.81 -30.30
C GLN A 10 30.17 38.97 -30.78
N TYR A 11 30.72 38.82 -31.98
CA TYR A 11 31.55 39.83 -32.63
C TYR A 11 30.79 41.15 -32.81
N GLY A 12 31.39 42.27 -32.40
CA GLY A 12 30.85 43.62 -32.54
C GLY A 12 29.49 43.89 -31.87
N SER A 13 29.02 42.99 -30.98
CA SER A 13 27.68 43.04 -30.42
C SER A 13 27.66 42.80 -28.90
N ARG A 14 26.67 43.40 -28.25
CA ARG A 14 26.34 43.13 -26.84
C ARG A 14 25.50 41.85 -26.74
N VAL A 15 25.93 40.91 -25.90
CA VAL A 15 25.16 39.72 -25.53
C VAL A 15 24.47 39.97 -24.20
N GLU A 16 23.16 39.76 -24.13
CA GLU A 16 22.40 39.78 -22.88
C GLU A 16 21.96 38.34 -22.54
N ALA A 17 22.24 37.89 -21.31
CA ALA A 17 21.92 36.55 -20.88
C ALA A 17 21.40 36.50 -19.44
N VAL A 18 20.41 35.66 -19.19
CA VAL A 18 19.97 35.32 -17.84
C VAL A 18 20.95 34.31 -17.22
N TYR A 19 21.43 34.60 -16.01
CA TYR A 19 22.23 33.71 -15.18
C TYR A 19 21.33 33.07 -14.12
N VAL A 20 21.36 31.75 -13.95
CA VAL A 20 20.59 31.06 -12.90
C VAL A 20 21.53 30.68 -11.77
N LEU A 21 21.23 31.12 -10.54
CA LEU A 21 22.06 30.79 -9.37
C LEU A 21 22.18 29.27 -9.19
N GLY A 22 23.36 28.81 -8.76
CA GLY A 22 23.70 27.38 -8.69
C GLY A 22 24.20 26.77 -10.01
N THR A 23 24.36 27.59 -11.06
CA THR A 23 25.11 27.24 -12.29
C THR A 23 26.43 27.98 -12.34
N TYR A 24 27.20 27.77 -13.40
CA TYR A 24 28.25 28.69 -13.84
C TYR A 24 28.26 28.74 -15.37
N LEU A 25 28.79 29.82 -15.95
CA LEU A 25 28.88 29.97 -17.41
C LEU A 25 30.27 29.64 -17.92
N TRP A 26 30.34 28.90 -19.01
CA TRP A 26 31.53 28.78 -19.85
C TRP A 26 31.37 29.73 -21.04
N THR A 27 32.32 30.65 -21.22
CA THR A 27 32.25 31.69 -22.23
C THR A 27 33.47 31.69 -23.14
N ASP A 28 33.19 31.42 -24.41
CA ASP A 28 34.14 31.51 -25.52
C ASP A 28 34.38 32.98 -25.88
N VAL A 29 35.64 33.41 -25.75
CA VAL A 29 36.13 34.75 -26.11
C VAL A 29 36.87 34.76 -27.45
N TYR A 30 37.29 33.60 -27.96
CA TYR A 30 38.06 33.50 -29.20
C TYR A 30 37.18 33.76 -30.42
N SER A 31 35.97 33.18 -30.44
CA SER A 31 35.05 33.33 -31.57
C SER A 31 34.53 34.75 -31.80
N ALA A 32 34.62 35.61 -30.78
CA ALA A 32 34.20 37.02 -30.86
C ALA A 32 35.34 37.99 -31.15
N ALA A 33 36.58 37.50 -31.30
CA ALA A 33 37.74 38.33 -31.57
C ALA A 33 37.77 38.80 -33.04
N PRO A 34 38.07 40.08 -33.32
CA PRO A 34 38.31 40.56 -34.68
C PRO A 34 39.50 39.86 -35.35
N ALA A 35 39.45 39.77 -36.69
CA ALA A 35 40.60 39.30 -37.46
C ALA A 35 41.83 40.18 -37.17
N GLY A 36 42.95 39.54 -36.82
CA GLY A 36 44.20 40.22 -36.44
C GLY A 36 44.39 40.49 -34.95
N ALA A 37 43.37 40.25 -34.11
CA ALA A 37 43.53 40.31 -32.66
C ALA A 37 44.43 39.16 -32.16
N GLN A 38 45.34 39.47 -31.22
CA GLN A 38 46.27 38.49 -30.65
C GLN A 38 46.17 38.34 -29.13
N THR A 39 45.75 39.38 -28.42
CA THR A 39 45.56 39.33 -26.97
C THR A 39 44.24 39.96 -26.57
N PHE A 40 43.74 39.60 -25.39
CA PHE A 40 42.57 40.22 -24.79
C PHE A 40 42.80 40.58 -23.33
N SER A 41 42.06 41.57 -22.83
CA SER A 41 41.88 41.83 -21.40
C SER A 41 40.40 41.85 -21.06
N LEU A 42 40.04 41.76 -19.79
CA LEU A 42 38.64 41.80 -19.36
C LEU A 42 38.43 42.74 -18.17
N LYS A 43 37.20 43.23 -18.02
CA LYS A 43 36.70 43.93 -16.85
C LYS A 43 35.33 43.37 -16.49
N HIS A 44 34.98 43.36 -15.22
CA HIS A 44 33.67 42.88 -14.79
C HIS A 44 33.12 43.66 -13.59
N SER A 45 31.80 43.56 -13.39
CA SER A 45 31.14 44.13 -12.20
C SER A 45 31.49 43.34 -10.93
N GLU A 46 31.27 43.97 -9.77
CA GLU A 46 31.60 43.43 -8.45
C GLU A 46 30.94 42.08 -8.15
N HIS A 47 29.70 41.86 -8.62
CA HIS A 47 28.93 40.64 -8.32
C HIS A 47 29.18 39.48 -9.30
N VAL A 48 30.07 39.67 -10.28
CA VAL A 48 30.46 38.63 -11.23
C VAL A 48 31.89 38.20 -10.90
N GLN A 49 32.09 36.94 -10.57
CA GLN A 49 33.41 36.34 -10.46
C GLN A 49 33.83 35.81 -11.84
N VAL A 50 35.03 36.14 -12.27
CA VAL A 50 35.56 35.75 -13.58
C VAL A 50 36.89 35.03 -13.41
N GLU A 51 36.97 33.82 -13.95
CA GLU A 51 38.22 33.09 -14.06
C GLU A 51 38.60 32.91 -15.53
N VAL A 52 39.85 33.16 -15.87
CA VAL A 52 40.42 32.82 -17.18
C VAL A 52 40.92 31.38 -17.10
N VAL A 53 40.40 30.52 -17.97
CA VAL A 53 40.74 29.10 -18.03
C VAL A 53 41.60 28.85 -19.26
N CYS A 54 42.90 28.60 -19.04
CA CYS A 54 43.88 28.26 -20.07
C CYS A 54 44.28 26.78 -19.93
N ASP A 55 43.99 25.96 -20.93
CA ASP A 55 44.33 24.53 -20.94
C ASP A 55 43.89 23.78 -19.66
N GLY A 56 42.75 24.18 -19.08
CA GLY A 56 42.18 23.62 -17.86
C GLY A 56 42.68 24.23 -16.54
N GLN A 57 43.67 25.13 -16.57
CA GLN A 57 44.10 25.89 -15.40
C GLN A 57 43.29 27.19 -15.29
N ALA A 58 42.64 27.40 -14.15
CA ALA A 58 41.80 28.57 -13.88
C ALA A 58 42.55 29.60 -13.03
N GLU A 59 42.55 30.86 -13.46
CA GLU A 59 43.10 32.01 -12.76
C GLU A 59 41.98 33.03 -12.53
N GLU A 60 41.71 33.39 -11.27
CA GLU A 60 40.70 34.41 -10.93
C GLU A 60 41.21 35.82 -11.26
N VAL A 61 40.35 36.63 -11.89
CA VAL A 61 40.69 37.97 -12.36
C VAL A 61 40.07 39.04 -11.47
N ALA A 62 40.81 40.11 -11.19
CA ALA A 62 40.28 41.27 -10.47
C ALA A 62 39.41 42.17 -11.37
N THR A 63 38.41 42.83 -10.79
CA THR A 63 37.38 43.63 -11.50
C THR A 63 37.90 44.66 -12.50
N ASN A 64 39.07 45.24 -12.25
CA ASN A 64 39.71 46.26 -13.10
C ASN A 64 41.16 45.91 -13.44
N ASP A 65 41.46 44.62 -13.59
CA ASP A 65 42.78 44.18 -13.99
C ASP A 65 43.17 44.70 -15.39
N LYS A 66 44.46 44.97 -15.58
CA LYS A 66 45.06 45.31 -16.87
C LYS A 66 45.85 44.15 -17.47
N GLN A 67 45.84 42.99 -16.81
CA GLN A 67 46.41 41.75 -17.31
C GLN A 67 45.81 41.40 -18.67
N ARG A 68 46.66 40.82 -19.52
CA ARG A 68 46.33 40.41 -20.88
C ARG A 68 46.68 38.94 -21.04
N TRP A 69 45.80 38.23 -21.73
CA TRP A 69 46.01 36.82 -22.07
C TRP A 69 46.07 36.67 -23.59
N ALA A 70 46.83 35.68 -24.05
CA ALA A 70 46.89 35.34 -25.46
C ALA A 70 45.53 34.81 -25.92
N LEU A 71 45.10 35.20 -27.13
CA LEU A 71 43.92 34.63 -27.75
C LEU A 71 44.23 33.22 -28.24
N SER A 72 43.57 32.23 -27.65
CA SER A 72 43.65 30.83 -28.03
C SER A 72 42.26 30.21 -27.99
N PRO A 73 41.92 29.25 -28.88
CA PRO A 73 40.71 28.44 -28.76
C PRO A 73 40.61 27.66 -27.43
N SER A 74 41.75 27.42 -26.76
CA SER A 74 41.81 26.74 -25.45
C SER A 74 41.76 27.70 -24.25
N THR A 75 41.67 29.01 -24.49
CA THR A 75 41.53 30.04 -23.45
C THR A 75 40.11 30.56 -23.41
N THR A 76 39.43 30.33 -22.28
CA THR A 76 37.99 30.62 -22.11
C THR A 76 37.73 31.33 -20.78
N LEU A 77 36.51 31.81 -20.56
CA LEU A 77 36.10 32.38 -19.29
C LEU A 77 35.15 31.46 -18.55
N ARG A 78 35.35 31.33 -17.23
CA ARG A 78 34.37 30.75 -16.31
C ARG A 78 33.77 31.87 -15.47
N LEU A 79 32.45 32.02 -15.54
CA LEU A 79 31.71 33.09 -14.86
C LEU A 79 30.82 32.53 -13.78
N THR A 80 30.93 33.06 -12.56
CA THR A 80 30.10 32.66 -11.42
C THR A 80 29.45 33.88 -10.76
N MET A 81 28.19 33.75 -10.36
CA MET A 81 27.45 34.74 -9.57
C MET A 81 26.80 34.03 -8.37
N SER A 82 26.87 34.66 -7.20
CA SER A 82 26.39 34.09 -5.92
C SER A 82 25.07 34.69 -5.43
N GLN A 83 24.60 35.78 -6.04
CA GLN A 83 23.39 36.50 -5.65
C GLN A 83 22.58 36.96 -6.87
N ALA A 84 21.27 37.15 -6.68
CA ALA A 84 20.38 37.62 -7.74
C ALA A 84 20.61 39.12 -8.01
N SER A 85 20.50 39.52 -9.28
CA SER A 85 20.60 40.92 -9.69
C SER A 85 19.33 41.68 -9.27
N THR A 86 19.48 42.93 -8.85
CA THR A 86 18.36 43.81 -8.47
C THR A 86 17.71 44.48 -9.68
N GLU A 87 18.49 44.73 -10.74
CA GLU A 87 18.03 45.34 -11.99
C GLU A 87 18.43 44.48 -13.19
N ALA A 88 17.64 44.55 -14.26
CA ALA A 88 17.92 43.82 -15.49
C ALA A 88 19.23 44.31 -16.13
N SER A 89 20.07 43.35 -16.53
CA SER A 89 21.33 43.58 -17.24
C SER A 89 22.29 44.53 -16.50
N SER A 90 22.24 44.53 -15.16
CA SER A 90 23.08 45.36 -14.28
C SER A 90 24.50 44.80 -14.08
N ASP A 91 24.65 43.49 -14.22
CA ASP A 91 25.94 42.80 -14.11
C ASP A 91 26.57 42.62 -15.49
N LYS A 92 27.88 42.84 -15.61
CA LYS A 92 28.53 42.80 -16.93
C LYS A 92 29.96 42.33 -16.89
N VAL A 93 30.38 41.72 -17.99
CA VAL A 93 31.77 41.39 -18.34
C VAL A 93 32.06 42.03 -19.69
N THR A 94 33.15 42.77 -19.78
CA THR A 94 33.61 43.43 -21.01
C THR A 94 34.98 42.89 -21.39
N VAL A 95 35.08 42.27 -22.55
CA VAL A 95 36.33 41.77 -23.13
C VAL A 95 36.82 42.75 -24.18
N SER A 96 38.09 43.14 -24.10
CA SER A 96 38.75 44.10 -24.98
C SER A 96 39.87 43.40 -25.76
N TYR A 97 39.90 43.57 -27.08
CA TYR A 97 40.85 42.89 -27.97
C TYR A 97 41.96 43.81 -28.49
N TYR A 98 43.19 43.30 -28.62
CA TYR A 98 44.38 44.08 -28.98
C TYR A 98 45.26 43.38 -30.04
N GLU A 99 45.96 44.18 -30.83
CA GLU A 99 47.00 43.74 -31.77
C GLU A 99 48.38 43.68 -31.08
N GLN A 100 49.32 42.87 -31.59
CA GLN A 100 50.58 42.53 -30.92
C GLN A 100 51.53 43.71 -30.68
N GLU A 101 51.47 44.75 -31.53
CA GLU A 101 52.50 45.81 -31.56
C GLU A 101 51.99 47.19 -31.14
N ALA A 102 50.68 47.35 -30.86
CA ALA A 102 50.13 48.62 -30.43
C ALA A 102 49.23 48.46 -29.19
N LYS A 103 49.28 49.44 -28.27
CA LYS A 103 48.30 49.56 -27.17
C LYS A 103 46.88 49.90 -27.67
N THR A 104 46.68 49.97 -28.98
CA THR A 104 45.43 50.33 -29.62
C THR A 104 44.41 49.22 -29.43
N LEU A 105 43.29 49.57 -28.83
CA LEU A 105 42.11 48.71 -28.72
C LEU A 105 41.51 48.50 -30.12
N ILE A 106 41.33 47.25 -30.53
CA ILE A 106 40.72 46.92 -31.82
C ILE A 106 39.19 46.95 -31.70
N ASP A 107 38.66 46.22 -30.71
CA ASP A 107 37.21 46.07 -30.51
C ASP A 107 36.89 45.63 -29.08
N GLN A 108 35.61 45.67 -28.70
CA GLN A 108 35.10 45.18 -27.42
C GLN A 108 33.87 44.31 -27.60
N ALA A 109 33.81 43.22 -26.84
CA ALA A 109 32.63 42.38 -26.70
C ALA A 109 32.10 42.46 -25.26
N GLY A 110 30.79 42.66 -25.10
CA GLY A 110 30.15 42.79 -23.80
C GLY A 110 29.15 41.67 -23.54
N LEU A 111 29.23 41.05 -22.36
CA LEU A 111 28.23 40.14 -21.83
C LEU A 111 27.54 40.80 -20.65
N PHE A 112 26.22 40.96 -20.71
CA PHE A 112 25.40 41.53 -19.66
C PHE A 112 24.51 40.45 -19.08
N LEU A 113 24.59 40.30 -17.77
CA LEU A 113 23.96 39.24 -17.01
C LEU A 113 22.83 39.80 -16.17
N THR A 114 21.75 39.02 -16.09
CA THR A 114 20.72 39.18 -15.05
C THR A 114 20.66 37.89 -14.27
N ALA A 115 21.16 37.89 -13.04
CA ALA A 115 21.12 36.74 -12.16
C ALA A 115 19.75 36.62 -11.49
N ILE A 116 19.18 35.42 -11.53
CA ILE A 116 17.93 35.07 -10.87
C ILE A 116 18.07 33.77 -10.10
N GLU A 117 17.40 33.67 -8.95
CA GLU A 117 17.21 32.42 -8.22
C GLU A 117 15.92 31.76 -8.72
N ILE A 118 16.01 30.54 -9.24
CA ILE A 118 14.84 29.73 -9.60
C ILE A 118 14.96 28.39 -8.90
N SER A 119 14.05 28.13 -7.96
CA SER A 119 13.93 26.83 -7.31
C SER A 119 12.47 26.39 -7.29
N LEU A 120 12.24 25.13 -7.63
CA LEU A 120 10.98 24.43 -7.37
C LEU A 120 11.24 23.50 -6.19
N ASP A 121 10.59 23.75 -5.07
CA ASP A 121 10.87 23.12 -3.78
C ASP A 121 9.68 22.27 -3.33
N VAL A 122 10.00 21.16 -2.66
CA VAL A 122 9.07 20.15 -2.13
C VAL A 122 9.62 19.64 -0.81
N ASP A 123 8.74 19.12 0.04
CA ASP A 123 9.07 18.36 1.26
C ASP A 123 9.78 17.04 0.90
N ALA A 124 11.11 17.07 0.77
CA ALA A 124 11.92 15.90 0.40
C ALA A 124 12.56 15.20 1.60
N ASP A 125 12.64 15.86 2.77
CA ASP A 125 13.08 15.24 4.03
C ASP A 125 11.94 14.64 4.88
N ARG A 126 10.69 14.88 4.47
CA ARG A 126 9.46 14.22 4.95
C ARG A 126 9.06 14.67 6.35
N ASP A 127 9.26 15.95 6.68
CA ASP A 127 8.85 16.54 7.97
C ASP A 127 7.49 17.27 7.90
N GLY A 128 6.89 17.38 6.71
CA GLY A 128 5.62 18.05 6.47
C GLY A 128 5.73 19.53 6.08
N VAL A 129 6.94 20.07 5.97
CA VAL A 129 7.25 21.45 5.59
C VAL A 129 8.10 21.46 4.31
N VAL A 130 7.86 22.41 3.41
CA VAL A 130 8.67 22.54 2.20
C VAL A 130 9.98 23.26 2.53
N GLU A 131 11.09 22.56 2.37
CA GLU A 131 12.45 23.07 2.59
C GLU A 131 13.06 23.73 1.34
N LYS A 132 13.91 24.72 1.55
CA LYS A 132 14.53 25.48 0.46
C LYS A 132 15.59 24.64 -0.27
N ASN A 133 15.36 24.38 -1.55
CA ASN A 133 16.28 23.75 -2.50
C ASN A 133 17.01 22.49 -1.98
N ASN A 134 16.27 21.51 -1.45
CA ASN A 134 16.88 20.26 -1.01
C ASN A 134 17.70 19.59 -2.13
N PRO A 135 18.98 19.26 -1.90
CA PRO A 135 19.83 18.64 -2.91
C PRO A 135 19.36 17.24 -3.36
N ARG A 136 18.46 16.61 -2.59
CA ARG A 136 17.89 15.27 -2.86
C ARG A 136 16.47 15.32 -3.45
N LYS A 137 15.94 16.50 -3.80
CA LYS A 137 14.59 16.64 -4.40
C LYS A 137 14.43 16.05 -5.80
N THR A 138 15.54 15.66 -6.45
CA THR A 138 15.55 15.00 -7.76
C THR A 138 16.30 13.66 -7.72
N HIS A 139 15.78 12.67 -8.45
CA HIS A 139 16.58 11.54 -8.89
C HIS A 139 17.24 11.83 -10.25
N SER A 140 18.57 11.62 -10.32
CA SER A 140 19.26 11.42 -11.60
C SER A 140 19.54 9.93 -11.76
N SER A 141 19.00 9.32 -12.82
CA SER A 141 19.15 7.90 -13.16
C SER A 141 20.57 7.47 -13.56
N ALA A 142 21.61 8.24 -13.24
CA ALA A 142 22.97 8.03 -13.77
C ALA A 142 24.06 7.77 -12.72
N SER A 143 23.84 8.01 -11.43
CA SER A 143 24.85 7.70 -10.42
C SER A 143 24.25 7.72 -9.02
N VAL A 144 24.27 6.57 -8.34
CA VAL A 144 24.43 6.33 -6.89
C VAL A 144 23.83 4.96 -6.58
N MET A 145 24.64 3.92 -6.81
CA MET A 145 24.61 2.72 -5.96
C MET A 145 25.36 3.08 -4.66
N SER A 146 24.67 3.70 -3.71
CA SER A 146 24.96 3.63 -2.27
C SER A 146 24.14 4.68 -1.52
N THR A 147 23.26 4.21 -0.63
CA THR A 147 22.52 4.93 0.42
C THR A 147 21.27 5.75 0.05
N SER A 148 20.13 5.02 0.08
CA SER A 148 18.82 5.34 0.65
C SER A 148 17.95 6.46 0.04
N TRP A 149 17.47 6.23 -1.18
CA TRP A 149 16.03 6.02 -1.44
C TRP A 149 15.93 4.58 -1.97
N ALA A 150 15.73 3.61 -1.07
CA ALA A 150 15.72 2.19 -1.43
C ALA A 150 14.34 1.63 -1.13
N GLY A 151 13.52 1.48 -2.18
CA GLY A 151 12.21 0.87 -2.06
C GLY A 151 11.21 1.35 -3.09
N GLY A 152 11.37 0.91 -4.34
CA GLY A 152 10.36 1.16 -5.37
C GLY A 152 10.92 1.09 -6.78
N SER A 153 10.41 0.17 -7.60
CA SER A 153 10.62 0.21 -9.05
C SER A 153 10.11 1.55 -9.59
N SER A 154 10.98 2.35 -10.22
CA SER A 154 10.63 3.64 -10.79
C SER A 154 9.79 3.46 -12.07
N THR A 155 8.46 3.49 -11.94
CA THR A 155 7.56 3.64 -13.09
C THR A 155 7.45 5.12 -13.42
N MET A 156 8.16 5.56 -14.47
CA MET A 156 8.12 6.94 -14.95
C MET A 156 6.76 7.18 -15.63
N TRP A 157 5.89 7.99 -15.02
CA TRP A 157 4.62 8.38 -15.63
C TRP A 157 4.89 9.39 -16.75
N SER A 158 4.42 9.13 -17.97
CA SER A 158 4.39 10.17 -19.01
C SER A 158 3.20 11.09 -18.73
N SER A 159 3.44 12.28 -18.16
CA SER A 159 2.45 13.36 -18.19
C SER A 159 2.28 13.84 -19.65
N THR A 160 1.05 13.89 -20.11
CA THR A 160 0.62 13.99 -21.51
C THR A 160 1.18 15.19 -22.29
N ARG A 161 1.26 15.01 -23.63
CA ARG A 161 1.72 15.98 -24.65
C ARG A 161 0.99 17.32 -24.58
N ALA A 162 1.75 18.42 -24.70
CA ALA A 162 1.22 19.70 -25.12
C ALA A 162 2.22 20.48 -26.00
N ALA A 163 1.67 20.93 -27.14
CA ALA A 163 2.01 22.08 -27.98
C ALA A 163 3.47 22.35 -28.39
N LEU A 164 3.69 22.24 -29.71
CA LEU A 164 4.80 22.87 -30.43
C LEU A 164 4.68 24.40 -30.35
N GLN A 165 5.52 25.00 -29.51
CA GLN A 165 5.98 26.38 -29.68
C GLN A 165 7.49 26.34 -29.42
N SER A 166 8.30 26.76 -30.41
CA SER A 166 9.76 26.63 -30.32
C SER A 166 10.35 27.68 -29.35
N CYS A 167 10.20 27.44 -28.05
CA CYS A 167 10.94 28.14 -27.02
C CYS A 167 12.14 27.29 -26.60
N TYR A 168 13.35 27.83 -26.67
CA TYR A 168 14.54 27.19 -26.11
C TYR A 168 14.47 27.25 -24.58
N SER A 169 14.53 26.10 -23.91
CA SER A 169 14.54 26.02 -22.45
C SER A 169 15.94 26.38 -21.93
N LEU A 170 16.07 27.55 -21.31
CA LEU A 170 17.34 28.06 -20.74
C LEU A 170 17.77 27.31 -19.48
N TRP A 171 16.80 26.83 -18.69
CA TRP A 171 17.00 26.07 -17.47
C TRP A 171 15.76 25.21 -17.17
N LYS A 172 15.96 24.07 -16.51
CA LYS A 172 14.89 23.19 -16.01
C LYS A 172 15.19 22.76 -14.57
N VAL A 173 14.22 22.98 -13.68
CA VAL A 173 14.19 22.38 -12.34
C VAL A 173 13.18 21.23 -12.38
N CYS A 174 13.55 20.09 -11.80
CA CYS A 174 12.67 18.94 -11.66
C CYS A 174 12.47 18.65 -10.17
N VAL A 175 11.36 18.01 -9.84
CA VAL A 175 11.12 17.38 -8.53
C VAL A 175 10.53 16.00 -8.77
N SER A 176 10.78 15.07 -7.86
CA SER A 176 10.21 13.72 -7.92
C SER A 176 9.20 13.52 -6.80
N LEU A 177 7.98 13.10 -7.14
CA LEU A 177 6.94 12.76 -6.18
C LEU A 177 6.62 11.27 -6.30
N MET A 178 6.56 10.58 -5.16
CA MET A 178 6.03 9.22 -5.07
C MET A 178 4.60 9.29 -4.58
N LYS A 179 3.65 8.69 -5.34
CA LYS A 179 2.29 8.51 -4.84
C LYS A 179 2.34 7.57 -3.65
N ALA A 180 1.62 7.91 -2.57
CA ALA A 180 1.51 7.04 -1.42
C ALA A 180 0.86 5.71 -1.83
N SER A 181 1.46 4.60 -1.39
CA SER A 181 0.83 3.28 -1.50
C SER A 181 -0.39 3.22 -0.59
N GLN A 182 -1.45 2.54 -1.06
CA GLN A 182 -2.53 2.13 -0.17
C GLN A 182 -2.06 0.93 0.65
N ALA A 183 -2.34 0.96 1.95
CA ALA A 183 -2.05 -0.13 2.87
C ALA A 183 -3.32 -0.55 3.64
N TRP A 184 -3.37 -1.83 4.03
CA TRP A 184 -4.49 -2.44 4.76
C TRP A 184 -4.09 -2.76 6.19
N SER A 185 -5.02 -2.56 7.12
CA SER A 185 -4.78 -2.80 8.54
C SER A 185 -5.25 -4.20 8.94
N PRO A 186 -4.39 -5.05 9.54
CA PRO A 186 -4.76 -6.39 9.97
C PRO A 186 -5.73 -6.38 11.15
N PHE A 187 -6.37 -7.52 11.43
CA PHE A 187 -7.23 -7.73 12.59
C PHE A 187 -6.61 -7.35 13.94
N THR A 188 -5.28 -7.37 14.03
CA THR A 188 -4.53 -6.98 15.24
C THR A 188 -4.43 -5.47 15.45
N SER A 189 -4.82 -4.65 14.46
CA SER A 189 -4.88 -3.19 14.60
C SER A 189 -6.12 -2.76 15.37
N ALA A 190 -5.97 -1.72 16.20
CA ALA A 190 -7.05 -1.18 17.00
C ALA A 190 -8.24 -0.74 16.13
N CYS A 191 -9.44 -1.16 16.54
CA CYS A 191 -10.67 -0.81 15.84
C CYS A 191 -11.00 0.69 15.97
N TRP A 192 -11.51 1.28 14.89
CA TRP A 192 -12.03 2.65 14.87
C TRP A 192 -13.56 2.64 14.71
N SER A 193 -14.07 1.96 13.68
CA SER A 193 -15.50 1.77 13.49
C SER A 193 -15.80 0.40 12.91
N ILE A 194 -16.97 -0.13 13.22
CA ILE A 194 -17.50 -1.36 12.66
C ILE A 194 -18.73 -1.05 11.83
N TRP A 195 -18.73 -1.56 10.60
CA TRP A 195 -19.79 -1.42 9.64
C TRP A 195 -20.55 -2.73 9.55
N LEU A 196 -21.87 -2.66 9.59
CA LEU A 196 -22.76 -3.81 9.58
C LEU A 196 -23.81 -3.63 8.49
N SER A 197 -23.92 -4.56 7.54
CA SER A 197 -25.03 -4.57 6.56
C SER A 197 -26.08 -5.61 6.94
N MET A 198 -27.34 -5.17 7.10
CA MET A 198 -28.42 -6.06 7.51
C MET A 198 -29.77 -5.76 6.84
N LYS A 199 -30.62 -6.79 6.80
CA LYS A 199 -31.96 -6.78 6.21
C LYS A 199 -32.90 -7.57 7.12
N ASP A 200 -33.13 -7.17 8.37
CA ASP A 200 -34.17 -7.78 9.27
C ASP A 200 -33.72 -8.88 10.27
N ASN A 201 -32.49 -8.83 10.81
CA ASN A 201 -32.10 -9.70 11.93
C ASN A 201 -31.84 -8.90 13.22
N TYR A 202 -32.89 -8.70 14.01
CA TYR A 202 -32.83 -7.94 15.26
C TYR A 202 -31.99 -8.61 16.35
N LEU A 203 -31.94 -9.96 16.39
CA LEU A 203 -31.14 -10.67 17.38
C LEU A 203 -29.65 -10.46 17.09
N PHE A 204 -29.25 -10.65 15.84
CA PHE A 204 -27.88 -10.39 15.37
C PHE A 204 -27.45 -8.95 15.66
N LEU A 205 -28.28 -7.97 15.28
CA LEU A 205 -27.97 -6.56 15.55
C LEU A 205 -27.81 -6.30 17.05
N LYS A 206 -28.67 -6.88 17.89
CA LYS A 206 -28.59 -6.73 19.34
C LYS A 206 -27.28 -7.32 19.89
N GLU A 207 -26.91 -8.51 19.44
CA GLU A 207 -25.69 -9.20 19.89
C GLU A 207 -24.42 -8.50 19.42
N VAL A 208 -24.37 -8.04 18.17
CA VAL A 208 -23.28 -7.20 17.64
C VAL A 208 -23.22 -5.87 18.41
N LYS A 209 -24.35 -5.22 18.67
CA LYS A 209 -24.39 -3.99 19.47
C LYS A 209 -23.84 -4.21 20.88
N ASN A 210 -24.27 -5.28 21.55
CA ASN A 210 -23.76 -5.63 22.88
C ASN A 210 -22.25 -5.92 22.87
N LEU A 211 -21.72 -6.53 21.80
CA LEU A 211 -20.29 -6.74 21.63
C LEU A 211 -19.56 -5.40 21.51
N VAL A 212 -20.05 -4.50 20.64
CA VAL A 212 -19.42 -3.21 20.38
C VAL A 212 -19.48 -2.28 21.60
N GLU A 213 -20.55 -2.34 22.39
CA GLU A 213 -20.71 -1.60 23.65
C GLU A 213 -19.64 -1.93 24.71
N LYS A 214 -18.95 -3.07 24.59
CA LYS A 214 -17.78 -3.41 25.44
C LYS A 214 -16.50 -2.68 25.03
N THR A 215 -16.52 -1.99 23.89
CA THR A 215 -15.36 -1.41 23.22
C THR A 215 -15.55 0.09 23.03
N ASN A 216 -14.50 0.78 22.60
CA ASN A 216 -14.57 2.19 22.21
C ASN A 216 -14.87 2.39 20.71
N CYS A 217 -15.29 1.33 20.01
CA CYS A 217 -15.59 1.40 18.59
C CYS A 217 -16.97 2.00 18.32
N GLU A 218 -17.09 2.74 17.22
CA GLU A 218 -18.37 3.21 16.71
C GLU A 218 -19.05 2.13 15.86
N LEU A 219 -20.32 1.80 16.14
CA LEU A 219 -21.13 0.92 15.30
C LEU A 219 -21.90 1.72 14.25
N LYS A 220 -21.69 1.41 12.97
CA LYS A 220 -22.41 1.97 11.82
C LYS A 220 -23.23 0.89 11.13
N VAL A 221 -24.54 1.12 11.04
CA VAL A 221 -25.48 0.13 10.49
C VAL A 221 -26.02 0.59 9.13
N CYS A 222 -25.78 -0.24 8.11
CA CYS A 222 -26.33 -0.11 6.78
C CYS A 222 -27.61 -0.95 6.69
N PHE A 223 -28.76 -0.26 6.71
CA PHE A 223 -30.08 -0.89 6.66
C PHE A 223 -30.54 -1.19 5.24
N GLN A 224 -31.63 -1.96 5.13
CA GLN A 224 -32.17 -2.50 3.88
C GLN A 224 -32.32 -1.48 2.73
N TYR A 225 -32.71 -0.24 3.04
CA TYR A 225 -32.93 0.79 2.01
C TYR A 225 -31.64 1.21 1.31
N VAL A 226 -30.49 1.09 1.99
CA VAL A 226 -29.17 1.40 1.46
C VAL A 226 -28.57 0.18 0.79
N ASN A 227 -28.59 -0.97 1.47
CA ASN A 227 -27.94 -2.19 0.96
C ASN A 227 -28.76 -2.98 -0.08
N ARG A 228 -30.02 -2.57 -0.29
CA ARG A 228 -30.96 -3.20 -1.25
C ARG A 228 -31.10 -4.72 -1.07
N GLY A 229 -30.89 -5.20 0.15
CA GLY A 229 -30.98 -6.60 0.53
C GLY A 229 -29.67 -7.40 0.43
N ASP A 230 -28.56 -6.79 0.02
CA ASP A 230 -27.23 -7.41 0.04
C ASP A 230 -26.57 -7.21 1.41
N ARG A 231 -26.30 -8.32 2.09
CA ARG A 231 -25.85 -8.34 3.48
C ARG A 231 -24.33 -8.40 3.61
N TRP A 232 -23.61 -8.48 2.49
CA TRP A 232 -22.20 -8.86 2.45
C TRP A 232 -21.29 -7.64 2.33
N ILE A 233 -21.23 -6.82 3.38
CA ILE A 233 -20.40 -5.61 3.36
C ILE A 233 -18.90 -5.91 3.32
N GLN A 234 -18.48 -7.06 3.85
CA GLN A 234 -17.09 -7.54 3.77
C GLN A 234 -16.71 -7.93 2.33
N ASP A 235 -17.67 -8.42 1.54
CA ASP A 235 -17.41 -8.83 0.16
C ASP A 235 -17.23 -7.65 -0.79
N GLU A 236 -17.91 -6.54 -0.52
CA GLU A 236 -17.94 -5.38 -1.42
C GLU A 236 -16.81 -4.38 -1.14
N VAL A 237 -16.42 -4.23 0.13
CA VAL A 237 -15.55 -3.15 0.58
C VAL A 237 -14.38 -3.72 1.34
N GLU A 238 -13.20 -3.14 1.12
CA GLU A 238 -12.03 -3.37 1.95
C GLU A 238 -11.46 -2.02 2.43
N PHE A 239 -11.35 -1.82 3.74
CA PHE A 239 -10.87 -0.57 4.32
C PHE A 239 -9.33 -0.53 4.37
N GLY A 240 -8.74 0.33 3.54
CA GLY A 240 -7.33 0.68 3.61
C GLY A 240 -7.11 2.12 4.08
N TYR A 241 -5.86 2.57 3.99
CA TYR A 241 -5.48 3.97 4.23
C TYR A 241 -4.36 4.41 3.29
N ILE A 242 -4.24 5.73 3.12
CA ILE A 242 -3.05 6.37 2.54
C ILE A 242 -2.49 7.37 3.54
N GLU A 243 -1.17 7.56 3.50
CA GLU A 243 -0.49 8.48 4.40
C GLU A 243 0.67 9.19 3.70
N ALA A 244 0.80 10.48 3.98
CA ALA A 244 1.92 11.35 3.67
C ALA A 244 2.38 12.05 4.96
N PRO A 245 3.59 12.67 4.99
CA PRO A 245 4.10 13.33 6.20
C PRO A 245 3.15 14.34 6.84
N HIS A 246 2.41 15.09 6.02
CA HIS A 246 1.51 16.14 6.48
C HIS A 246 0.05 15.70 6.68
N LYS A 247 -0.36 14.52 6.18
CA LYS A 247 -1.77 14.07 6.23
C LYS A 247 -1.91 12.57 5.94
N GLY A 248 -2.87 11.93 6.59
CA GLY A 248 -3.33 10.57 6.25
C GLY A 248 -4.83 10.44 6.46
N PHE A 249 -5.46 9.53 5.71
CA PHE A 249 -6.91 9.26 5.82
C PHE A 249 -7.26 7.87 5.25
N PRO A 250 -8.40 7.27 5.65
CA PRO A 250 -8.87 6.00 5.11
C PRO A 250 -9.23 6.08 3.64
N VAL A 251 -9.03 4.99 2.92
CA VAL A 251 -9.45 4.82 1.53
C VAL A 251 -10.10 3.45 1.39
N VAL A 252 -11.33 3.43 0.90
CA VAL A 252 -12.02 2.19 0.56
C VAL A 252 -11.58 1.70 -0.80
N LEU A 253 -11.15 0.43 -0.86
CA LEU A 253 -11.11 -0.35 -2.09
C LEU A 253 -12.49 -0.99 -2.28
N ASP A 254 -13.09 -0.76 -3.43
CA ASP A 254 -14.39 -1.29 -3.84
C ASP A 254 -14.19 -2.48 -4.80
N SER A 255 -14.90 -3.58 -4.50
CA SER A 255 -14.75 -4.87 -5.19
C SER A 255 -15.46 -4.85 -6.53
N PRO A 256 -14.89 -5.48 -7.58
CA PRO A 256 -15.58 -5.65 -8.85
C PRO A 256 -16.71 -6.70 -8.77
N ARG A 257 -17.04 -7.25 -7.60
CA ARG A 257 -18.21 -8.13 -7.38
C ARG A 257 -19.52 -7.51 -7.86
N ASP A 258 -19.61 -6.18 -7.81
CA ASP A 258 -20.65 -5.36 -8.44
C ASP A 258 -22.09 -5.78 -8.06
N GLY A 259 -22.28 -6.11 -6.77
CA GLY A 259 -23.52 -6.62 -6.19
C GLY A 259 -24.59 -5.54 -5.99
N ASN A 260 -25.57 -5.79 -5.10
CA ASN A 260 -26.54 -4.72 -4.78
C ASN A 260 -25.91 -3.62 -3.90
N LEU A 261 -24.70 -3.85 -3.37
CA LEU A 261 -23.90 -2.89 -2.64
C LEU A 261 -22.97 -2.03 -3.52
N LYS A 262 -22.87 -2.22 -4.84
CA LYS A 262 -21.91 -1.49 -5.70
C LYS A 262 -21.90 0.02 -5.59
N ASP A 263 -23.07 0.60 -5.33
CA ASP A 263 -23.22 2.05 -5.18
C ASP A 263 -22.90 2.53 -3.76
N PHE A 264 -22.82 1.64 -2.78
CA PHE A 264 -22.64 1.94 -1.37
C PHE A 264 -21.34 2.70 -1.09
N PRO A 265 -20.17 2.27 -1.58
CA PRO A 265 -18.92 2.94 -1.25
C PRO A 265 -18.88 4.38 -1.76
N VAL A 266 -19.31 4.61 -3.00
CA VAL A 266 -19.35 5.94 -3.62
C VAL A 266 -20.41 6.84 -2.99
N LYS A 267 -21.59 6.30 -2.62
CA LYS A 267 -22.70 7.13 -2.12
C LYS A 267 -22.69 7.35 -0.62
N GLN A 268 -22.09 6.45 0.16
CA GLN A 268 -22.17 6.46 1.62
C GLN A 268 -20.82 6.62 2.32
N LEU A 269 -19.72 6.19 1.70
CA LEU A 269 -18.39 6.22 2.33
C LEU A 269 -17.53 7.37 1.82
N LEU A 270 -17.55 7.64 0.51
CA LEU A 270 -16.79 8.73 -0.09
C LEU A 270 -17.19 10.09 0.51
N GLY A 271 -16.21 10.80 1.09
CA GLY A 271 -16.45 12.09 1.73
C GLY A 271 -15.16 12.80 2.12
N PRO A 272 -15.27 13.94 2.85
CA PRO A 272 -14.11 14.61 3.41
C PRO A 272 -13.28 13.65 4.27
N ASP A 273 -11.98 13.55 3.98
CA ASP A 273 -11.03 12.64 4.65
C ASP A 273 -11.46 11.16 4.63
N PHE A 274 -12.15 10.74 3.56
CA PHE A 274 -12.48 9.35 3.31
C PHE A 274 -12.49 9.06 1.80
N GLY A 275 -11.44 8.38 1.31
CA GLY A 275 -11.21 8.14 -0.11
C GLY A 275 -11.92 6.90 -0.67
N TYR A 276 -11.94 6.81 -2.00
CA TYR A 276 -12.53 5.69 -2.76
C TYR A 276 -11.63 5.31 -3.93
N VAL A 277 -11.50 4.01 -4.19
CA VAL A 277 -10.83 3.46 -5.38
C VAL A 277 -11.46 2.11 -5.76
N THR A 278 -11.58 1.82 -7.06
CA THR A 278 -12.02 0.51 -7.60
C THR A 278 -11.10 0.06 -8.74
N ARG A 279 -11.14 -1.24 -9.09
CA ARG A 279 -10.47 -1.82 -10.26
C ARG A 279 -11.41 -2.76 -11.00
N GLU A 280 -11.94 -2.28 -12.12
CA GLU A 280 -12.82 -3.07 -12.98
C GLU A 280 -12.06 -3.85 -14.05
N PRO A 281 -12.31 -5.17 -14.22
CA PRO A 281 -11.73 -5.94 -15.30
C PRO A 281 -12.37 -5.57 -16.65
N LEU A 282 -11.55 -5.41 -17.70
CA LEU A 282 -12.06 -5.07 -19.03
C LEU A 282 -12.70 -6.24 -19.77
N PHE A 283 -12.13 -7.45 -19.59
CA PHE A 283 -12.52 -8.65 -20.34
C PHE A 283 -12.59 -9.92 -19.48
N GLU A 284 -11.93 -9.94 -18.33
CA GLU A 284 -11.87 -11.10 -17.46
C GLU A 284 -13.20 -11.23 -16.68
N PRO A 285 -13.83 -12.41 -16.64
CA PRO A 285 -15.05 -12.60 -15.88
C PRO A 285 -14.77 -12.51 -14.38
N ILE A 286 -15.67 -11.82 -13.68
CA ILE A 286 -15.67 -11.73 -12.21
C ILE A 286 -16.17 -13.05 -11.63
N THR A 287 -15.52 -13.51 -10.57
CA THR A 287 -15.89 -14.74 -9.84
C THR A 287 -16.10 -14.44 -8.35
N SER A 288 -16.55 -15.44 -7.59
CA SER A 288 -16.66 -15.31 -6.13
C SER A 288 -15.33 -14.92 -5.46
N LEU A 289 -14.17 -15.30 -6.04
CA LEU A 289 -12.84 -14.97 -5.52
C LEU A 289 -12.46 -13.48 -5.65
N ASP A 290 -13.26 -12.68 -6.37
CA ASP A 290 -13.07 -11.22 -6.46
C ASP A 290 -13.74 -10.45 -5.31
N SER A 291 -14.54 -11.13 -4.49
CA SER A 291 -15.10 -10.57 -3.25
C SER A 291 -14.01 -10.37 -2.20
N PHE A 292 -14.14 -9.36 -1.35
CA PHE A 292 -13.09 -9.04 -0.38
C PHE A 292 -13.11 -9.83 0.93
N GLY A 293 -14.06 -10.75 1.16
CA GLY A 293 -13.81 -11.90 2.04
C GLY A 293 -12.61 -12.76 1.60
N ASN A 294 -12.24 -12.68 0.32
CA ASN A 294 -11.06 -13.32 -0.25
C ASN A 294 -9.79 -12.43 -0.25
N LEU A 295 -9.81 -11.28 0.43
CA LEU A 295 -8.69 -10.35 0.56
C LEU A 295 -8.44 -10.04 2.04
N GLU A 296 -7.35 -10.56 2.57
CA GLU A 296 -6.99 -10.39 3.98
C GLU A 296 -5.57 -9.86 4.13
N VAL A 297 -5.18 -9.49 5.35
CA VAL A 297 -3.80 -9.06 5.63
C VAL A 297 -3.30 -9.59 6.96
N SER A 298 -2.09 -10.16 6.92
CA SER A 298 -1.42 -10.67 8.13
C SER A 298 -0.91 -9.53 9.02
N PRO A 299 -0.71 -9.79 10.33
CA PRO A 299 0.03 -8.89 11.20
C PRO A 299 1.49 -8.69 10.74
N PRO A 300 2.24 -7.73 11.31
CA PRO A 300 3.66 -7.57 11.04
C PRO A 300 4.45 -8.86 11.35
N VAL A 301 5.30 -9.27 10.41
CA VAL A 301 6.07 -10.53 10.52
C VAL A 301 7.52 -10.34 10.07
N THR A 302 8.38 -11.27 10.47
CA THR A 302 9.77 -11.36 9.99
C THR A 302 10.00 -12.76 9.44
N VAL A 303 10.46 -12.85 8.19
CA VAL A 303 10.61 -14.10 7.45
C VAL A 303 12.03 -14.20 6.93
N ASN A 304 12.79 -15.18 7.40
CA ASN A 304 14.19 -15.39 7.00
C ASN A 304 15.05 -14.12 7.08
N GLY A 305 14.84 -13.29 8.11
CA GLY A 305 15.55 -12.02 8.32
C GLY A 305 14.99 -10.82 7.55
N LYS A 306 13.97 -10.99 6.70
CA LYS A 306 13.25 -9.90 6.04
C LYS A 306 12.04 -9.47 6.87
N GLU A 307 11.98 -8.19 7.23
CA GLU A 307 10.87 -7.62 7.99
C GLU A 307 9.75 -7.12 7.06
N TYR A 308 8.52 -7.51 7.37
CA TYR A 308 7.29 -7.02 6.74
C TYR A 308 6.50 -6.25 7.81
N LEU A 309 6.91 -5.00 8.05
CA LEU A 309 6.43 -4.19 9.19
C LEU A 309 4.97 -3.71 9.05
N LEU A 310 4.39 -3.83 7.86
CA LEU A 310 2.96 -3.60 7.59
C LEU A 310 2.21 -4.93 7.34
N GLY A 311 2.85 -6.07 7.60
CA GLY A 311 2.31 -7.38 7.29
C GLY A 311 2.37 -7.71 5.79
N ARG A 312 1.70 -8.80 5.43
CA ARG A 312 1.56 -9.30 4.05
C ARG A 312 0.11 -9.54 3.69
N ILE A 313 -0.31 -9.07 2.52
CA ILE A 313 -1.64 -9.34 1.94
C ILE A 313 -1.77 -10.84 1.64
N LEU A 314 -2.94 -11.40 1.90
CA LEU A 314 -3.31 -12.79 1.67
C LEU A 314 -4.53 -12.81 0.75
N ILE A 315 -4.43 -13.49 -0.39
CA ILE A 315 -5.53 -13.63 -1.35
C ILE A 315 -5.73 -15.09 -1.73
N GLY A 316 -6.97 -15.57 -1.78
CA GLY A 316 -7.25 -16.94 -2.18
C GLY A 316 -7.24 -17.14 -3.69
N SER A 317 -6.77 -18.30 -4.11
CA SER A 317 -6.54 -18.70 -5.49
C SER A 317 -6.78 -20.21 -5.67
N SER A 318 -6.48 -20.71 -6.87
CA SER A 318 -6.44 -22.13 -7.22
C SER A 318 -5.01 -22.61 -7.49
N PHE A 319 -4.81 -23.92 -7.63
CA PHE A 319 -3.49 -24.45 -8.00
C PHE A 319 -3.11 -24.01 -9.43
N PRO A 320 -1.83 -23.66 -9.69
CA PRO A 320 -1.42 -23.13 -11.00
C PRO A 320 -1.81 -23.97 -12.22
N LEU A 321 -1.95 -25.29 -12.07
CA LEU A 321 -2.29 -26.23 -13.15
C LEU A 321 -3.73 -26.75 -13.10
N SER A 322 -4.57 -26.28 -12.16
CA SER A 322 -5.94 -26.80 -12.04
C SER A 322 -6.93 -26.16 -13.01
N GLY A 323 -6.60 -24.99 -13.60
CA GLY A 323 -7.56 -24.20 -14.36
C GLY A 323 -8.74 -23.70 -13.51
N GLY A 324 -8.54 -23.61 -12.19
CA GLY A 324 -9.56 -23.21 -11.23
C GLY A 324 -9.79 -21.70 -11.19
N ARG A 325 -10.64 -21.25 -10.26
CA ARG A 325 -10.93 -19.81 -10.10
C ARG A 325 -9.68 -19.08 -9.59
N ARG A 326 -9.60 -17.78 -9.89
CA ARG A 326 -8.57 -16.89 -9.37
C ARG A 326 -9.11 -15.46 -9.38
N MET A 327 -8.74 -14.67 -8.38
CA MET A 327 -9.03 -13.23 -8.38
C MET A 327 -8.53 -12.59 -9.67
N THR A 328 -9.29 -11.66 -10.22
CA THR A 328 -8.98 -10.99 -11.49
C THR A 328 -7.60 -10.36 -11.48
N LYS A 329 -6.94 -10.38 -12.64
CA LYS A 329 -5.60 -9.84 -12.81
C LYS A 329 -5.51 -8.37 -12.44
N VAL A 330 -6.54 -7.58 -12.74
CA VAL A 330 -6.54 -6.13 -12.49
C VAL A 330 -6.45 -5.81 -10.99
N VAL A 331 -7.12 -6.58 -10.14
CA VAL A 331 -7.06 -6.44 -8.68
C VAL A 331 -5.72 -6.95 -8.17
N ARG A 332 -5.28 -8.14 -8.60
CA ARG A 332 -3.96 -8.68 -8.19
C ARG A 332 -2.79 -7.76 -8.55
N ASP A 333 -2.78 -7.23 -9.77
CA ASP A 333 -1.75 -6.29 -10.23
C ASP A 333 -1.80 -4.98 -9.41
N PHE A 334 -3.00 -4.51 -9.04
CA PHE A 334 -3.15 -3.34 -8.18
C PHE A 334 -2.56 -3.57 -6.79
N LEU A 335 -2.88 -4.70 -6.14
CA LEU A 335 -2.34 -5.07 -4.83
C LEU A 335 -0.82 -5.22 -4.88
N GLN A 336 -0.30 -5.91 -5.90
CA GLN A 336 1.14 -6.09 -6.11
C GLN A 336 1.86 -4.74 -6.34
N ALA A 337 1.23 -3.81 -7.05
CA ALA A 337 1.80 -2.49 -7.34
C ALA A 337 1.96 -1.60 -6.10
N GLN A 338 1.25 -1.90 -5.00
CA GLN A 338 1.41 -1.17 -3.72
C GLN A 338 2.77 -1.46 -3.06
N GLN A 339 3.36 -2.63 -3.34
CA GLN A 339 4.68 -3.11 -2.88
C GLN A 339 4.83 -3.36 -1.37
N VAL A 340 4.30 -2.48 -0.53
CA VAL A 340 4.58 -2.40 0.91
C VAL A 340 3.98 -3.54 1.77
N GLN A 341 3.11 -4.36 1.18
CA GLN A 341 2.50 -5.53 1.84
C GLN A 341 2.59 -6.81 0.98
N ALA A 342 3.53 -6.86 0.02
CA ALA A 342 3.97 -8.04 -0.75
C ALA A 342 3.03 -9.28 -0.71
N PRO A 343 1.96 -9.30 -1.54
CA PRO A 343 0.89 -10.31 -1.48
C PRO A 343 1.36 -11.76 -1.56
N VAL A 344 0.59 -12.66 -0.93
CA VAL A 344 0.74 -14.12 -0.96
C VAL A 344 -0.57 -14.73 -1.43
N GLU A 345 -0.50 -15.65 -2.40
CA GLU A 345 -1.65 -16.43 -2.84
C GLU A 345 -1.80 -17.70 -2.00
N LEU A 346 -3.00 -17.90 -1.46
CA LEU A 346 -3.44 -19.08 -0.72
C LEU A 346 -4.34 -19.95 -1.61
N TYR A 347 -4.66 -21.17 -1.16
CA TYR A 347 -5.59 -22.06 -1.86
C TYR A 347 -6.98 -21.98 -1.21
N SER A 348 -7.88 -21.24 -1.83
CA SER A 348 -9.28 -21.11 -1.40
C SER A 348 -10.27 -21.80 -2.35
N ASP A 349 -9.86 -22.14 -3.57
CA ASP A 349 -10.73 -22.71 -4.60
C ASP A 349 -11.29 -24.12 -4.27
N TRP A 350 -10.91 -24.70 -3.14
CA TRP A 350 -11.55 -25.90 -2.57
C TRP A 350 -12.86 -25.59 -1.84
N LEU A 351 -13.14 -24.33 -1.49
CA LEU A 351 -14.40 -23.86 -0.91
C LEU A 351 -15.36 -23.44 -2.02
N THR A 352 -16.66 -23.65 -1.81
CA THR A 352 -17.68 -23.26 -2.80
C THR A 352 -17.70 -21.75 -2.98
N VAL A 353 -17.65 -20.98 -1.89
CA VAL A 353 -17.55 -19.52 -1.96
C VAL A 353 -16.13 -19.11 -2.32
N GLY A 354 -15.13 -19.71 -1.68
CA GLY A 354 -13.74 -19.61 -2.15
C GLY A 354 -12.99 -18.45 -1.52
N HIS A 355 -13.33 -18.09 -0.27
CA HIS A 355 -12.73 -16.98 0.45
C HIS A 355 -11.74 -17.47 1.51
N VAL A 356 -10.76 -16.64 1.86
CA VAL A 356 -9.74 -17.00 2.86
C VAL A 356 -10.25 -16.82 4.29
N ASP A 357 -11.17 -15.88 4.51
CA ASP A 357 -11.81 -15.62 5.81
C ASP A 357 -12.64 -16.83 6.32
N GLU A 358 -13.06 -17.73 5.43
CA GLU A 358 -13.78 -18.96 5.75
C GLU A 358 -12.93 -19.97 6.55
N PHE A 359 -11.61 -19.91 6.45
CA PHE A 359 -10.74 -20.93 7.04
C PHE A 359 -9.58 -20.41 7.91
N MET A 360 -9.29 -19.11 7.89
CA MET A 360 -8.23 -18.54 8.72
C MET A 360 -8.58 -17.15 9.25
N THR A 361 -7.97 -16.75 10.36
CA THR A 361 -7.97 -15.36 10.86
C THR A 361 -6.78 -15.13 11.81
N PHE A 362 -6.58 -13.91 12.27
CA PHE A 362 -5.53 -13.54 13.22
C PHE A 362 -6.08 -12.79 14.43
N VAL A 363 -5.69 -13.21 15.63
CA VAL A 363 -6.07 -12.52 16.88
C VAL A 363 -4.85 -11.95 17.60
N PRO A 364 -4.90 -10.71 18.13
CA PRO A 364 -3.82 -10.15 18.93
C PRO A 364 -3.85 -10.76 20.33
N ILE A 365 -2.71 -11.22 20.86
CA ILE A 365 -2.67 -11.74 22.24
C ILE A 365 -2.75 -10.57 23.23
N PRO A 366 -3.82 -10.45 24.03
CA PRO A 366 -4.03 -9.34 24.95
C PRO A 366 -2.81 -9.08 25.86
N GLY A 367 -2.45 -7.81 26.01
CA GLY A 367 -1.31 -7.40 26.84
C GLY A 367 0.06 -7.67 26.23
N THR A 368 0.16 -8.14 24.99
CA THR A 368 1.43 -8.39 24.30
C THR A 368 1.47 -7.77 22.91
N LYS A 369 2.65 -7.81 22.26
CA LYS A 369 2.82 -7.47 20.83
C LYS A 369 2.70 -8.68 19.90
N LYS A 370 2.33 -9.85 20.43
CA LYS A 370 2.24 -11.11 19.69
C LYS A 370 0.82 -11.33 19.18
N PHE A 371 0.69 -12.26 18.24
CA PHE A 371 -0.61 -12.70 17.71
C PHE A 371 -0.67 -14.22 17.65
N ARG A 372 -1.87 -14.74 17.38
CA ARG A 372 -2.12 -16.13 16.99
C ARG A 372 -2.86 -16.16 15.67
N MET A 373 -2.48 -17.10 14.82
CA MET A 373 -3.27 -17.49 13.65
C MET A 373 -4.29 -18.52 14.09
N LEU A 374 -5.56 -18.31 13.76
CA LEU A 374 -6.62 -19.28 13.98
C LEU A 374 -6.88 -19.98 12.66
N MET A 375 -6.93 -21.30 12.65
CA MET A 375 -7.18 -22.12 11.47
C MET A 375 -8.38 -23.02 11.70
N ALA A 376 -9.28 -23.10 10.71
CA ALA A 376 -10.30 -24.14 10.68
C ALA A 376 -9.64 -25.53 10.64
N SER A 377 -10.19 -26.49 11.40
CA SER A 377 -9.65 -27.84 11.51
C SER A 377 -10.77 -28.87 11.63
N THR A 378 -10.92 -29.70 10.59
CA THR A 378 -11.86 -30.81 10.58
C THR A 378 -11.39 -31.93 11.49
N SER A 379 -10.07 -32.16 11.54
CA SER A 379 -9.46 -33.14 12.42
C SER A 379 -9.72 -32.83 13.90
N ALA A 380 -9.66 -31.56 14.31
CA ALA A 380 -10.02 -31.13 15.66
C ALA A 380 -11.51 -31.40 15.97
N CYS A 381 -12.41 -31.13 15.02
CA CYS A 381 -13.84 -31.41 15.18
C CYS A 381 -14.12 -32.91 15.34
N TYR A 382 -13.55 -33.75 14.48
CA TYR A 382 -13.71 -35.21 14.58
C TYR A 382 -13.09 -35.77 15.87
N LYS A 383 -11.97 -35.21 16.33
CA LYS A 383 -11.37 -35.59 17.61
C LYS A 383 -12.32 -35.29 18.78
N LEU A 384 -12.83 -34.05 18.86
CA LEU A 384 -13.77 -33.63 19.88
C LEU A 384 -15.04 -34.50 19.88
N PHE A 385 -15.61 -34.77 18.70
CA PHE A 385 -16.82 -35.60 18.60
C PHE A 385 -16.57 -37.05 19.01
N ARG A 386 -15.42 -37.63 18.68
CA ARG A 386 -15.04 -38.99 19.14
C ARG A 386 -14.83 -39.04 20.66
N GLU A 387 -14.26 -37.99 21.26
CA GLU A 387 -14.13 -37.86 22.72
C GLU A 387 -15.52 -37.81 23.37
N LYS A 388 -16.41 -36.94 22.89
CA LYS A 388 -17.79 -36.85 23.39
C LYS A 388 -18.60 -38.13 23.17
N GLN A 389 -18.38 -38.84 22.08
CA GLN A 389 -18.99 -40.16 21.87
C GLN A 389 -18.52 -41.16 22.93
N LYS A 390 -17.21 -41.22 23.23
CA LYS A 390 -16.64 -42.11 24.25
C LYS A 390 -17.12 -41.79 25.67
N GLU A 391 -17.38 -40.51 25.95
CA GLU A 391 -17.98 -40.04 27.21
C GLU A 391 -19.47 -40.40 27.35
N GLY A 392 -20.09 -41.03 26.34
CA GLY A 392 -21.50 -41.43 26.35
C GLY A 392 -22.45 -40.41 25.72
N HIS A 393 -21.94 -39.33 25.12
CA HIS A 393 -22.74 -38.27 24.50
C HIS A 393 -22.95 -38.48 22.98
N GLY A 394 -22.82 -39.70 22.47
CA GLY A 394 -22.99 -40.00 21.03
C GLY A 394 -24.36 -39.60 20.46
N GLU A 395 -25.41 -39.57 21.27
CA GLU A 395 -26.76 -39.15 20.88
C GLU A 395 -27.02 -37.64 21.04
N ALA A 396 -26.03 -36.86 21.48
CA ALA A 396 -26.16 -35.41 21.59
C ALA A 396 -26.49 -34.78 20.23
N VAL A 397 -27.52 -33.94 20.21
CA VAL A 397 -28.14 -33.40 18.99
C VAL A 397 -27.56 -32.03 18.66
N MET A 398 -27.20 -31.81 17.38
CA MET A 398 -26.84 -30.51 16.82
C MET A 398 -28.08 -29.71 16.40
N PHE A 399 -27.92 -28.39 16.22
CA PHE A 399 -28.95 -27.51 15.68
C PHE A 399 -30.22 -27.41 16.55
N LYS A 400 -30.09 -27.63 17.87
CA LYS A 400 -31.18 -27.43 18.84
C LYS A 400 -31.67 -25.97 18.75
N GLY A 401 -32.98 -25.79 18.60
CA GLY A 401 -33.62 -24.47 18.45
C GLY A 401 -33.84 -24.02 17.00
N LEU A 402 -33.34 -24.73 15.99
CA LEU A 402 -33.54 -24.38 14.58
C LEU A 402 -34.72 -25.16 13.97
N ALA A 403 -35.87 -24.49 13.82
CA ALA A 403 -37.15 -25.08 13.41
C ALA A 403 -37.11 -25.92 12.11
N GLY A 404 -36.17 -25.65 11.18
CA GLY A 404 -35.98 -26.42 9.94
C GLY A 404 -35.04 -27.64 10.03
N MET A 405 -34.34 -27.80 11.16
CA MET A 405 -33.34 -28.87 11.35
C MET A 405 -33.79 -29.94 12.34
N SER A 406 -34.81 -29.65 13.16
CA SER A 406 -35.37 -30.56 14.16
C SER A 406 -35.77 -31.92 13.59
N GLY A 407 -36.32 -31.97 12.37
CA GLY A 407 -36.72 -33.21 11.70
C GLY A 407 -35.57 -34.10 11.23
N LYS A 408 -34.34 -33.57 11.09
CA LYS A 408 -33.18 -34.34 10.60
C LYS A 408 -32.47 -35.12 11.70
N ARG A 409 -32.68 -34.76 12.98
CA ARG A 409 -32.06 -35.31 14.19
C ARG A 409 -30.59 -35.67 13.97
N ILE A 410 -29.75 -34.64 13.77
CA ILE A 410 -28.32 -34.81 13.51
C ILE A 410 -27.61 -34.99 14.85
N THR A 411 -27.02 -36.17 15.07
CA THR A 411 -26.27 -36.52 16.30
C THR A 411 -24.80 -36.74 16.01
N ILE A 412 -23.98 -36.76 17.07
CA ILE A 412 -22.56 -37.15 16.97
C ILE A 412 -22.41 -38.52 16.30
N ASN A 413 -23.19 -39.53 16.74
CA ASN A 413 -23.16 -40.87 16.16
C ASN A 413 -23.43 -40.85 14.65
N LYS A 414 -24.44 -40.08 14.20
CA LYS A 414 -24.81 -39.97 12.78
C LYS A 414 -23.72 -39.30 11.93
N ILE A 415 -22.98 -38.36 12.50
CA ILE A 415 -21.84 -37.72 11.82
C ILE A 415 -20.66 -38.68 11.74
N LEU A 416 -20.32 -39.33 12.86
CA LEU A 416 -19.18 -40.24 12.93
C LEU A 416 -19.37 -41.53 12.12
N SER A 417 -20.62 -41.98 11.95
CA SER A 417 -20.95 -43.16 11.14
C SER A 417 -21.12 -42.85 9.64
N ASN A 418 -21.02 -41.59 9.22
CA ASN A 418 -21.13 -41.21 7.81
C ASN A 418 -19.76 -41.28 7.12
N GLU A 419 -19.47 -42.41 6.48
CA GLU A 419 -18.18 -42.66 5.84
C GLU A 419 -17.85 -41.65 4.73
N SER A 420 -18.83 -41.21 3.93
CA SER A 420 -18.60 -40.21 2.88
C SER A 420 -18.15 -38.88 3.49
N LEU A 421 -18.87 -38.41 4.52
CA LEU A 421 -18.56 -37.15 5.19
C LEU A 421 -17.18 -37.17 5.84
N VAL A 422 -16.76 -38.32 6.38
CA VAL A 422 -15.40 -38.53 6.91
C VAL A 422 -14.36 -38.38 5.79
N GLN A 423 -14.55 -39.05 4.65
CA GLN A 423 -13.60 -38.96 3.53
C GLN A 423 -13.53 -37.55 2.93
N GLU A 424 -14.67 -36.88 2.79
CA GLU A 424 -14.76 -35.48 2.36
C GLU A 424 -13.94 -34.57 3.29
N ASN A 425 -14.12 -34.69 4.62
CA ASN A 425 -13.43 -33.83 5.58
C ASN A 425 -11.94 -34.17 5.77
N LEU A 426 -11.53 -35.42 5.53
CA LEU A 426 -10.11 -35.77 5.41
C LEU A 426 -9.47 -35.09 4.20
N TYR A 427 -10.18 -34.99 3.08
CA TYR A 427 -9.72 -34.23 1.92
C TYR A 427 -9.62 -32.73 2.24
N PHE A 428 -10.66 -32.14 2.84
CA PHE A 428 -10.65 -30.72 3.22
C PHE A 428 -9.56 -30.40 4.25
N GLN A 429 -9.26 -31.31 5.19
CA GLN A 429 -8.12 -31.13 6.09
C GLN A 429 -6.80 -31.01 5.32
N ARG A 430 -6.60 -31.80 4.24
CA ARG A 430 -5.39 -31.65 3.41
C ARG A 430 -5.33 -30.29 2.70
N CYS A 431 -6.46 -29.73 2.30
CA CYS A 431 -6.51 -28.37 1.74
C CYS A 431 -6.12 -27.32 2.80
N LEU A 432 -6.62 -27.49 4.04
CA LEU A 432 -6.27 -26.64 5.18
C LEU A 432 -4.79 -26.76 5.54
N ASP A 433 -4.25 -27.99 5.58
CA ASP A 433 -2.85 -28.27 5.89
C ASP A 433 -1.90 -27.69 4.83
N TRP A 434 -2.28 -27.75 3.55
CA TRP A 434 -1.51 -27.12 2.48
C TRP A 434 -1.39 -25.60 2.68
N ASN A 435 -2.51 -24.94 3.05
CA ASN A 435 -2.50 -23.52 3.39
C ASN A 435 -1.68 -23.25 4.66
N ARG A 436 -1.77 -24.10 5.69
CA ARG A 436 -0.96 -24.01 6.92
C ARG A 436 0.53 -23.96 6.59
N ASP A 437 0.98 -24.81 5.69
CA ASP A 437 2.39 -24.87 5.28
C ASP A 437 2.83 -23.61 4.52
N ILE A 438 1.99 -23.07 3.63
CA ILE A 438 2.26 -21.78 2.98
C ILE A 438 2.32 -20.66 4.00
N LEU A 439 1.34 -20.56 4.89
CA LEU A 439 1.28 -19.50 5.90
C LEU A 439 2.50 -19.56 6.82
N LYS A 440 2.89 -20.75 7.29
CA LYS A 440 4.12 -20.93 8.09
C LYS A 440 5.37 -20.47 7.34
N LYS A 441 5.49 -20.85 6.06
CA LYS A 441 6.64 -20.49 5.23
C LYS A 441 6.70 -18.99 4.94
N GLU A 442 5.60 -18.42 4.48
CA GLU A 442 5.52 -17.05 3.95
C GLU A 442 5.34 -15.99 5.03
N LEU A 443 4.92 -16.38 6.24
CA LEU A 443 4.77 -15.49 7.41
C LEU A 443 5.76 -15.81 8.54
N GLY A 444 6.61 -16.84 8.39
CA GLY A 444 7.60 -17.22 9.40
C GLY A 444 6.98 -17.77 10.70
N LEU A 445 5.81 -18.40 10.61
CA LEU A 445 5.07 -18.90 11.77
C LEU A 445 5.54 -20.31 12.17
N THR A 446 5.41 -20.60 13.46
CA THR A 446 5.60 -21.94 14.02
C THR A 446 4.27 -22.52 14.48
N GLU A 447 4.24 -23.82 14.83
CA GLU A 447 3.06 -24.44 15.43
C GLU A 447 2.60 -23.76 16.73
N GLN A 448 3.50 -23.07 17.45
CA GLN A 448 3.14 -22.34 18.67
C GLN A 448 2.31 -21.08 18.40
N ASP A 449 2.32 -20.62 17.14
CA ASP A 449 1.61 -19.43 16.71
C ASP A 449 0.22 -19.75 16.16
N ILE A 450 -0.14 -21.04 16.03
CA ILE A 450 -1.36 -21.49 15.38
C ILE A 450 -2.28 -22.18 16.39
N ILE A 451 -3.57 -21.84 16.35
CA ILE A 451 -4.61 -22.51 17.12
C ILE A 451 -5.64 -23.08 16.15
N ASP A 452 -5.90 -24.38 16.28
CA ASP A 452 -6.85 -25.11 15.46
C ASP A 452 -8.27 -25.03 16.08
N LEU A 453 -9.21 -24.48 15.31
CA LEU A 453 -10.61 -24.37 15.68
C LEU A 453 -11.44 -25.49 15.02
N PRO A 454 -12.31 -26.19 15.75
CA PRO A 454 -13.19 -27.21 15.16
C PRO A 454 -14.06 -26.63 14.04
N ALA A 455 -13.91 -27.17 12.85
CA ALA A 455 -14.76 -26.88 11.69
C ALA A 455 -15.24 -28.18 11.05
N LEU A 456 -16.33 -28.15 10.31
CA LEU A 456 -16.81 -29.30 9.56
C LEU A 456 -17.46 -28.81 8.27
N PHE A 457 -17.22 -29.51 7.17
CA PHE A 457 -17.71 -29.13 5.86
C PHE A 457 -18.51 -30.26 5.20
N LYS A 458 -19.34 -29.90 4.23
CA LYS A 458 -20.01 -30.83 3.33
C LYS A 458 -19.54 -30.57 1.90
N MET A 459 -19.20 -31.64 1.19
CA MET A 459 -18.85 -31.55 -0.23
C MET A 459 -20.10 -31.36 -1.10
N ASP A 460 -19.99 -30.50 -2.10
CA ASP A 460 -21.02 -30.26 -3.10
C ASP A 460 -20.77 -30.98 -4.43
N GLU A 461 -21.59 -30.67 -5.43
CA GLU A 461 -21.53 -31.31 -6.76
C GLU A 461 -20.23 -30.99 -7.51
N ASP A 462 -19.63 -29.82 -7.26
CA ASP A 462 -18.36 -29.39 -7.84
C ASP A 462 -17.14 -29.87 -7.03
N ARG A 463 -17.37 -30.74 -6.04
CA ARG A 463 -16.36 -31.27 -5.10
C ARG A 463 -15.72 -30.19 -4.22
N GLN A 464 -16.44 -29.10 -3.98
CA GLN A 464 -16.03 -27.99 -3.12
C GLN A 464 -16.72 -28.05 -1.75
N ALA A 465 -16.14 -27.38 -0.76
CA ALA A 465 -16.59 -27.37 0.61
C ALA A 465 -17.59 -26.25 0.90
N ARG A 466 -18.66 -26.61 1.60
CA ARG A 466 -19.61 -25.69 2.25
C ARG A 466 -19.59 -25.96 3.75
N ALA A 467 -19.68 -24.92 4.57
CA ALA A 467 -19.75 -25.08 6.02
C ALA A 467 -20.92 -26.00 6.43
N TYR A 468 -20.65 -27.02 7.26
CA TYR A 468 -21.69 -27.92 7.79
C TYR A 468 -22.44 -27.26 8.96
N PHE A 469 -21.71 -26.48 9.75
CA PHE A 469 -22.19 -25.58 10.78
C PHE A 469 -21.40 -24.27 10.70
N PRO A 470 -21.86 -23.16 11.33
CA PRO A 470 -21.19 -21.86 11.24
C PRO A 470 -19.67 -21.89 11.44
N ASN A 471 -18.91 -21.35 10.47
CA ASN A 471 -17.44 -21.31 10.53
C ASN A 471 -16.96 -20.35 11.62
N MET A 472 -16.70 -20.85 12.82
CA MET A 472 -16.28 -20.04 13.98
C MET A 472 -15.04 -19.18 13.74
N VAL A 473 -14.17 -19.55 12.79
CA VAL A 473 -12.97 -18.77 12.44
C VAL A 473 -13.30 -17.40 11.84
N ASN A 474 -14.47 -17.28 11.20
CA ASN A 474 -14.90 -16.08 10.50
C ASN A 474 -15.63 -15.10 11.46
N MET A 475 -14.85 -14.53 12.38
CA MET A 475 -15.33 -13.80 13.56
C MET A 475 -15.00 -12.30 13.54
N ILE A 476 -15.73 -11.50 14.32
CA ILE A 476 -15.40 -10.09 14.58
C ILE A 476 -14.32 -10.02 15.65
N ILE A 477 -13.23 -9.29 15.38
CA ILE A 477 -12.09 -9.15 16.29
C ILE A 477 -11.94 -7.69 16.72
N LEU A 478 -12.31 -7.40 17.98
CA LEU A 478 -12.20 -6.08 18.61
C LEU A 478 -11.25 -6.17 19.82
N ASP A 479 -9.95 -6.11 19.54
CA ASP A 479 -8.89 -6.31 20.53
C ASP A 479 -9.03 -7.66 21.27
N LYS A 480 -9.45 -7.65 22.54
CA LYS A 480 -9.66 -8.86 23.35
C LYS A 480 -11.05 -9.47 23.20
N ASP A 481 -12.01 -8.72 22.67
CA ASP A 481 -13.42 -9.11 22.55
C ASP A 481 -13.68 -9.76 21.19
N LEU A 482 -14.11 -11.03 21.20
CA LEU A 482 -14.33 -11.84 20.00
C LEU A 482 -15.83 -12.07 19.77
N GLY A 483 -16.33 -11.65 18.61
CA GLY A 483 -17.69 -11.90 18.12
C GLY A 483 -17.73 -13.12 17.20
N ILE A 484 -17.95 -14.29 17.77
CA ILE A 484 -17.76 -15.59 17.11
C ILE A 484 -19.12 -16.09 16.57
N PRO A 485 -19.20 -16.57 15.31
CA PRO A 485 -20.40 -17.24 14.81
C PRO A 485 -20.84 -18.39 15.73
N LYS A 486 -22.10 -18.38 16.15
CA LYS A 486 -22.63 -19.42 17.04
C LYS A 486 -22.69 -20.76 16.28
N PRO A 487 -22.00 -21.83 16.72
CA PRO A 487 -21.84 -23.04 15.91
C PRO A 487 -23.03 -24.03 15.99
N PHE A 488 -23.95 -23.87 16.94
CA PHE A 488 -25.09 -24.78 17.15
C PHE A 488 -24.70 -26.26 17.24
N GLY A 489 -23.55 -26.54 17.86
CA GLY A 489 -23.02 -27.90 18.03
C GLY A 489 -23.82 -28.79 18.98
N PRO A 490 -23.35 -30.04 19.17
CA PRO A 490 -23.99 -31.01 20.05
C PRO A 490 -24.11 -30.48 21.48
N GLN A 491 -25.30 -30.67 22.07
CA GLN A 491 -25.59 -30.25 23.44
C GLN A 491 -25.17 -31.34 24.44
N VAL A 492 -24.21 -31.01 25.30
CA VAL A 492 -23.73 -31.86 26.40
C VAL A 492 -24.03 -31.10 27.68
N GLU A 493 -24.83 -31.68 28.57
CA GLU A 493 -25.29 -31.02 29.80
C GLU A 493 -25.93 -29.64 29.54
N GLU A 494 -26.74 -29.55 28.47
CA GLU A 494 -27.40 -28.31 28.01
C GLU A 494 -26.44 -27.18 27.56
N VAL A 495 -25.16 -27.50 27.33
CA VAL A 495 -24.17 -26.56 26.79
C VAL A 495 -23.64 -27.06 25.45
N CYS A 496 -23.41 -26.15 24.50
CA CYS A 496 -22.80 -26.49 23.22
C CYS A 496 -21.32 -26.86 23.40
N CYS A 497 -20.96 -28.12 23.12
CA CYS A 497 -19.58 -28.57 23.31
C CYS A 497 -18.55 -27.86 22.40
N LEU A 498 -18.97 -27.34 21.23
CA LEU A 498 -18.11 -26.54 20.35
C LEU A 498 -17.83 -25.16 20.97
N GLU A 499 -18.84 -24.50 21.55
CA GLU A 499 -18.67 -23.23 22.25
C GLU A 499 -17.75 -23.39 23.47
N THR A 500 -17.96 -24.45 24.26
CA THR A 500 -17.09 -24.78 25.41
C THR A 500 -15.65 -25.02 24.96
N HIS A 501 -15.44 -25.75 23.87
CA HIS A 501 -14.10 -26.00 23.35
C HIS A 501 -13.42 -24.72 22.87
N MET A 502 -14.14 -23.87 22.13
CA MET A 502 -13.64 -22.56 21.69
C MET A 502 -13.21 -21.69 22.89
N ARG A 503 -14.04 -21.61 23.94
CA ARG A 503 -13.69 -20.92 25.19
C ARG A 503 -12.43 -21.48 25.83
N SER A 504 -12.29 -22.80 25.89
CA SER A 504 -11.11 -23.45 26.48
C SER A 504 -9.80 -23.15 25.75
N LEU A 505 -9.87 -22.81 24.46
CA LEU A 505 -8.71 -22.41 23.66
C LEU A 505 -8.39 -20.92 23.81
N MET A 506 -9.41 -20.07 23.88
CA MET A 506 -9.26 -18.61 23.79
C MET A 506 -9.18 -17.90 25.14
N GLU A 507 -10.04 -18.27 26.10
CA GLU A 507 -10.12 -17.56 27.39
C GLU A 507 -8.81 -17.64 28.21
N PRO A 508 -8.04 -18.75 28.20
CA PRO A 508 -6.72 -18.77 28.86
C PRO A 508 -5.70 -17.78 28.28
N LEU A 509 -5.93 -17.29 27.05
CA LEU A 509 -5.09 -16.27 26.42
C LEU A 509 -5.57 -14.84 26.73
N GLY A 510 -6.66 -14.69 27.49
CA GLY A 510 -7.23 -13.40 27.89
C GLY A 510 -8.31 -12.86 26.96
N PHE A 511 -8.84 -13.68 26.05
CA PHE A 511 -9.93 -13.30 25.16
C PHE A 511 -11.30 -13.45 25.82
N GLU A 512 -12.24 -12.60 25.42
CA GLU A 512 -13.65 -12.68 25.81
C GLU A 512 -14.50 -13.15 24.63
N CYS A 513 -14.95 -14.40 24.68
CA CYS A 513 -15.76 -15.00 23.61
C CYS A 513 -17.25 -14.64 23.75
N THR A 514 -17.81 -13.97 22.74
CA THR A 514 -19.24 -13.71 22.59
C THR A 514 -19.75 -14.45 21.35
N PHE A 515 -20.66 -15.40 21.52
CA PHE A 515 -21.24 -16.16 20.39
C PHE A 515 -22.46 -15.42 19.84
N ILE A 516 -22.48 -15.20 18.53
CA ILE A 516 -23.48 -14.40 17.83
C ILE A 516 -24.31 -15.31 16.90
N ASP A 517 -25.62 -15.27 17.04
CA ASP A 517 -26.56 -16.01 16.18
C ASP A 517 -26.78 -15.28 14.85
N ASP A 518 -26.08 -15.75 13.84
CA ASP A 518 -26.14 -15.26 12.46
C ASP A 518 -26.92 -16.18 11.53
N ILE A 519 -27.40 -17.35 11.99
CA ILE A 519 -27.83 -18.44 11.10
C ILE A 519 -28.95 -18.03 10.15
N SER A 520 -29.93 -17.28 10.67
CA SER A 520 -31.08 -16.86 9.88
C SER A 520 -30.76 -15.72 8.92
N ALA A 521 -29.64 -15.02 9.14
CA ALA A 521 -29.24 -13.89 8.32
C ALA A 521 -28.11 -14.21 7.32
N TYR A 522 -27.15 -15.05 7.69
CA TYR A 522 -25.90 -15.24 6.95
C TYR A 522 -25.63 -16.71 6.64
N HIS A 523 -25.60 -17.61 7.63
CA HIS A 523 -25.20 -19.01 7.41
C HIS A 523 -26.05 -19.76 6.37
N LYS A 524 -27.38 -19.54 6.35
CA LYS A 524 -28.27 -20.12 5.31
C LYS A 524 -27.93 -19.70 3.88
N PHE A 525 -27.10 -18.67 3.72
CA PHE A 525 -26.67 -18.08 2.46
C PHE A 525 -25.15 -18.24 2.24
N LEU A 526 -24.53 -19.23 2.89
CA LEU A 526 -23.12 -19.59 2.72
C LEU A 526 -22.11 -18.51 3.17
N GLY A 527 -22.39 -17.77 4.23
CA GLY A 527 -21.42 -16.88 4.88
C GLY A 527 -21.70 -16.73 6.37
N GLU A 528 -20.83 -16.04 7.10
CA GLU A 528 -20.89 -15.95 8.58
C GLU A 528 -20.87 -14.50 9.08
N VAL A 529 -20.86 -14.31 10.41
CA VAL A 529 -20.81 -13.00 11.10
C VAL A 529 -19.89 -12.01 10.41
N HIS A 530 -18.63 -12.38 10.14
CA HIS A 530 -17.64 -11.49 9.56
C HIS A 530 -17.93 -11.15 8.08
N CYS A 531 -18.47 -12.06 7.27
CA CYS A 531 -18.93 -11.68 5.91
C CYS A 531 -20.01 -10.58 5.94
N GLY A 532 -20.76 -10.48 7.04
CA GLY A 532 -21.80 -9.47 7.28
C GLY A 532 -21.31 -8.14 7.88
N THR A 533 -20.04 -8.06 8.29
CA THR A 533 -19.48 -6.91 9.00
C THR A 533 -18.10 -6.54 8.45
N ASN A 534 -17.74 -5.26 8.46
CA ASN A 534 -16.38 -4.86 8.10
C ASN A 534 -15.84 -3.84 9.13
N VAL A 535 -14.62 -4.04 9.61
CA VAL A 535 -14.01 -3.23 10.67
C VAL A 535 -13.00 -2.28 10.06
N CYS A 536 -13.28 -0.98 10.10
CA CYS A 536 -12.29 0.05 9.79
C CYS A 536 -11.38 0.24 11.00
N ARG A 537 -10.07 0.07 10.79
CA ARG A 537 -9.05 0.06 11.84
C ARG A 537 -8.13 1.26 11.73
N LYS A 538 -7.43 1.57 12.83
CA LYS A 538 -6.39 2.60 12.83
C LYS A 538 -5.23 2.19 11.91
N PRO A 539 -4.59 3.15 11.20
CA PRO A 539 -3.35 2.91 10.47
C PRO A 539 -2.22 2.40 11.36
N PHE A 540 -1.22 1.77 10.76
CA PHE A 540 0.00 1.41 11.48
C PHE A 540 0.75 2.66 11.97
N PRO A 541 1.39 2.60 13.16
CA PRO A 541 2.28 3.67 13.60
C PRO A 541 3.57 3.74 12.75
N PHE A 542 3.99 2.60 12.20
CA PHE A 542 5.14 2.53 11.30
C PHE A 542 4.81 3.19 9.95
N LYS A 543 5.70 4.08 9.48
CA LYS A 543 5.50 4.82 8.23
C LYS A 543 5.99 4.03 7.03
N TRP A 544 5.12 3.83 6.05
CA TRP A 544 5.39 2.98 4.88
C TRP A 544 6.66 3.39 4.10
N TRP A 545 6.96 4.69 4.03
CA TRP A 545 8.13 5.22 3.33
C TRP A 545 9.47 4.97 4.04
N HIS A 546 9.45 4.37 5.24
CA HIS A 546 10.64 3.84 5.94
C HIS A 546 10.90 2.36 5.63
N MET A 547 9.98 1.68 4.93
CA MET A 547 10.18 0.29 4.51
C MET A 547 11.19 0.21 3.37
N VAL A 548 11.89 -0.92 3.28
CA VAL A 548 12.64 -1.35 2.10
C VAL A 548 11.95 -2.60 1.52
N PRO A 549 10.98 -2.42 0.60
CA PRO A 549 10.18 -3.48 -0.02
C PRO A 549 10.94 -4.68 -0.60
#